data_AF-A0A317ID58-F1
#
_entry.id   AF-A0A317ID58-F1
#
_cell.length_a   1.000
_cell.length_b   1.000
_cell.length_c   1.000
_cell.angle_alpha   90.00
_cell.angle_beta   90.00
_cell.angle_gamma   90.00
#
_symmetry.space_group_name_H-M   'P 1'
#
loop_
_entity.id
_entity.type
_entity.pdbx_description
1 polymer ?
#
loop_
_entity_poly.entity_id
_entity_poly.type
_entity_poly.pdbx_seq_one_letter_code
_entity_poly.pdbx_strand_id
1 'polypeptide(L)'
;MRKYGTTWAVIFLLLVLLVFILSLQTISRHEEPLTYTQLESLIREGKGDQISKVVVTNGESVIQVRMAGSDRERQVIIPAEAKESLISEFNKAGVMLEVKEPDKSSFWFSMISSFFLPILLLVGFLFMFRSAQSGGNQAMSFGRSRAKLMVDNKVKVSFADVAGIDEAKQELQEIVDFLKNPEKFQALGARIPRGVLLVGAPGTGKTLLAKAVAGEAGVPFFSISGSDFVEMFVGVGASRVRDLFDQAKKHAPCIVFVDEIDAVGRQRGAGLGGGHDEREQTLN
;
A
#
# COMPACT_ATOMS: atom_id res chain seq x y z
N MET A 1 -11.83 -9.04 10.69
CA MET A 1 -10.45 -9.52 10.96
C MET A 1 -9.45 -8.71 10.12
N ARG A 2 -8.94 -7.56 10.61
CA ARG A 2 -8.07 -6.67 9.80
C ARG A 2 -7.09 -5.80 10.62
N LYS A 3 -7.06 -5.95 11.95
CA LYS A 3 -6.21 -5.15 12.87
C LYS A 3 -4.88 -5.81 13.24
N TYR A 4 -4.64 -7.05 12.81
CA TYR A 4 -3.44 -7.80 13.17
C TYR A 4 -2.25 -7.55 12.23
N GLY A 5 -2.45 -7.05 11.01
CA GLY A 5 -1.32 -6.83 10.09
C GLY A 5 -0.41 -5.68 10.53
N THR A 6 -1.00 -4.57 11.00
CA THR A 6 -0.25 -3.36 11.36
C THR A 6 0.47 -3.50 12.70
N THR A 7 -0.09 -4.20 13.67
CA THR A 7 0.55 -4.45 14.97
C THR A 7 1.79 -5.31 14.84
N TRP A 8 1.75 -6.36 14.01
CA TRP A 8 2.91 -7.22 13.78
C TRP A 8 4.02 -6.53 12.99
N ALA A 9 3.68 -5.62 12.06
CA ALA A 9 4.66 -4.82 11.35
C ALA A 9 5.41 -3.84 12.27
N VAL A 10 4.71 -3.21 13.21
CA VAL A 10 5.33 -2.30 14.20
C VAL A 10 6.23 -3.07 15.16
N ILE A 11 5.79 -4.24 15.64
CA ILE A 11 6.60 -5.10 16.52
C ILE A 11 7.88 -5.56 15.80
N PHE A 12 7.77 -5.95 14.53
CA PHE A 12 8.92 -6.34 13.73
C PHE A 12 9.92 -5.19 13.56
N LEU A 13 9.45 -3.98 13.25
CA LEU A 13 10.31 -2.81 13.08
C LEU A 13 11.04 -2.42 14.38
N LEU A 14 10.36 -2.53 15.53
CA LEU A 14 10.98 -2.32 16.84
C LEU A 14 12.05 -3.37 17.16
N LEU A 15 11.84 -4.62 16.76
CA LEU A 15 12.81 -5.71 16.97
C LEU A 15 14.05 -5.51 16.11
N VAL A 16 13.88 -5.08 14.85
CA VAL A 16 15.00 -4.67 13.97
C VAL A 16 15.80 -3.53 14.57
N LEU A 17 15.12 -2.50 15.08
CA LEU A 17 15.77 -1.35 15.71
C LEU A 17 16.56 -1.78 16.96
N LEU A 18 16.00 -2.66 17.79
CA LEU A 18 16.65 -3.17 18.99
C LEU A 18 17.91 -3.95 18.64
N VAL A 19 17.83 -4.86 17.66
CA VAL A 19 18.99 -5.63 17.19
C VAL A 19 20.06 -4.72 16.60
N PHE A 20 19.65 -3.69 15.83
CA PHE A 20 20.58 -2.71 15.29
C PHE A 20 21.31 -1.94 16.41
N ILE A 21 20.59 -1.49 17.44
CA ILE A 21 21.18 -0.81 18.60
C ILE A 21 22.15 -1.73 19.37
N LEU A 22 21.79 -3.00 19.58
CA LEU A 22 22.68 -3.98 20.22
C LEU A 22 23.93 -4.27 19.37
N SER A 23 23.79 -4.27 18.04
CA SER A 23 24.93 -4.42 17.13
C SER A 23 25.89 -3.22 17.21
N LEU A 24 25.36 -2.00 17.35
CA LEU A 24 26.17 -0.79 17.52
C LEU A 24 26.99 -0.83 18.81
N GLN A 25 26.46 -1.40 19.89
CA GLN A 25 27.21 -1.56 21.15
C GLN A 25 28.38 -2.55 21.05
N THR A 26 28.35 -3.48 20.09
CA THR A 26 29.41 -4.47 19.89
C THR A 26 30.59 -3.87 19.11
N ILE A 27 30.35 -2.84 18.29
CA ILE A 27 31.37 -2.18 17.46
C ILE A 27 32.29 -1.26 18.30
N SER A 28 31.84 -0.77 19.48
CA SER A 28 32.55 0.25 20.26
C SER A 28 33.59 -0.25 21.27
N ARG A 29 34.08 -1.49 21.18
CA ARG A 29 35.10 -2.04 22.10
C ARG A 29 36.36 -2.55 21.40
N HIS A 30 36.92 -1.77 20.50
CA HIS A 30 38.30 -1.99 20.07
C HIS A 30 39.22 -1.17 20.98
N GLU A 31 40.09 -1.85 21.75
CA GLU A 31 41.23 -1.16 22.38
C GLU A 31 42.08 -0.54 21.28
N GLU A 32 42.68 0.63 21.56
CA GLU A 32 43.50 1.32 20.57
C GLU A 32 44.59 0.38 20.03
N PRO A 33 44.75 0.31 18.69
CA PRO A 33 45.76 -0.54 18.09
C PRO A 33 47.15 -0.07 18.54
N LEU A 34 47.98 -1.01 18.97
CA LEU A 34 49.37 -0.71 19.29
C LEU A 34 50.12 -0.50 17.97
N THR A 35 50.84 0.61 17.84
CA THR A 35 51.57 0.91 16.61
C THR A 35 52.83 0.06 16.52
N TYR A 36 53.26 -0.29 15.30
CA TYR A 36 54.52 -0.99 15.06
C TYR A 36 55.70 -0.36 15.81
N THR A 37 55.86 0.97 15.75
CA THR A 37 56.93 1.71 16.44
C THR A 37 56.87 1.59 17.96
N GLN A 38 55.65 1.50 18.54
CA GLN A 38 55.46 1.32 19.97
C GLN A 38 55.82 -0.10 20.41
N LEU A 39 55.54 -1.09 19.55
CA LEU A 39 55.95 -2.47 19.79
C LEU A 39 57.48 -2.62 19.70
N GLU A 40 58.09 -2.02 18.69
CA GLU A 40 59.55 -2.01 18.50
C GLU A 40 60.27 -1.30 19.66
N SER A 41 59.75 -0.18 20.15
CA SER A 41 60.32 0.53 21.29
C SER A 41 60.24 -0.31 22.58
N LEU A 42 59.14 -1.02 22.82
CA LEU A 42 59.00 -1.88 24.01
C LEU A 42 60.01 -3.03 24.02
N ILE A 43 60.33 -3.58 22.85
CA ILE A 43 61.34 -4.64 22.70
C ILE A 43 62.75 -4.07 22.88
N ARG A 44 63.06 -2.93 22.24
CA ARG A 44 64.38 -2.27 22.31
C ARG A 44 64.73 -1.73 23.70
N GLU A 45 63.73 -1.26 24.46
CA GLU A 45 63.91 -0.79 25.84
C GLU A 45 64.07 -1.92 26.86
N GLY A 46 64.09 -3.19 26.42
CA GLY A 46 64.26 -4.35 27.31
C GLY A 46 63.03 -4.67 28.16
N LYS A 47 61.85 -4.13 27.81
CA LYS A 47 60.57 -4.39 28.51
C LYS A 47 59.82 -5.59 27.93
N GLY A 48 60.55 -6.58 27.41
CA GLY A 48 59.99 -7.81 26.82
C GLY A 48 59.10 -8.60 27.78
N ASP A 49 59.37 -8.53 29.09
CA ASP A 49 58.57 -9.16 30.16
C ASP A 49 57.13 -8.63 30.24
N GLN A 50 56.85 -7.48 29.62
CA GLN A 50 55.49 -6.93 29.52
C GLN A 50 54.69 -7.58 28.40
N ILE A 51 55.30 -8.45 27.58
CA ILE A 51 54.65 -9.16 26.48
C ILE A 51 54.55 -10.64 26.87
N SER A 52 53.33 -11.08 27.17
CA SER A 52 53.08 -12.46 27.62
C SER A 52 53.02 -13.46 26.47
N LYS A 53 52.48 -13.05 25.32
CA LYS A 53 52.27 -13.93 24.16
C LYS A 53 52.17 -13.13 22.88
N VAL A 54 52.81 -13.63 21.83
CA VAL A 54 52.73 -13.08 20.47
C VAL A 54 52.23 -14.17 19.54
N VAL A 55 51.08 -13.94 18.91
CA VAL A 55 50.50 -14.85 17.92
C VAL A 55 50.71 -14.28 16.53
N VAL A 56 51.45 -15.00 15.70
CA VAL A 56 51.75 -14.61 14.33
C VAL A 56 50.96 -15.49 13.37
N THR A 57 50.06 -14.89 12.60
CA THR A 57 49.35 -15.59 11.53
C THR A 57 50.21 -15.58 10.27
N ASN A 58 50.42 -16.75 9.67
CA ASN A 58 51.21 -16.84 8.44
C ASN A 58 50.42 -16.25 7.25
N GLY A 59 51.09 -15.46 6.40
CA GLY A 59 50.45 -14.76 5.27
C GLY A 59 49.71 -13.45 5.58
N GLU A 60 49.56 -13.06 6.85
CA GLU A 60 48.96 -11.77 7.24
C GLU A 60 50.01 -10.79 7.78
N SER A 61 49.79 -9.50 7.54
CA SER A 61 50.59 -8.38 8.07
C SER A 61 50.16 -7.96 9.48
N VAL A 62 49.36 -8.77 10.17
CA VAL A 62 48.82 -8.48 11.49
C VAL A 62 49.35 -9.50 12.49
N ILE A 63 49.84 -9.01 13.62
CA ILE A 63 50.26 -9.83 14.76
C ILE A 63 49.38 -9.48 15.96
N GLN A 64 48.99 -10.50 16.72
CA GLN A 64 48.24 -10.33 17.96
C GLN A 64 49.21 -10.39 19.14
N VAL A 65 49.26 -9.32 19.92
CA VAL A 65 50.16 -9.16 21.06
C VAL A 65 49.34 -9.10 22.34
N ARG A 66 49.63 -9.97 23.30
CA ARG A 66 49.02 -9.96 24.62
C ARG A 66 50.00 -9.41 25.65
N MET A 67 49.64 -8.30 26.28
CA MET A 67 50.44 -7.70 27.34
C MET A 67 50.28 -8.45 28.67
N ALA A 68 51.34 -8.54 29.47
CA ALA A 68 51.30 -9.13 30.79
C ALA A 68 50.33 -8.35 31.70
N GLY A 69 49.40 -9.07 32.33
CA GLY A 69 48.32 -8.48 33.14
C GLY A 69 47.05 -8.11 32.38
N SER A 70 47.01 -8.29 31.05
CA SER A 70 45.79 -8.20 30.24
C SER A 70 45.46 -9.56 29.63
N ASP A 71 44.20 -9.97 29.73
CA ASP A 71 43.69 -11.16 29.03
C ASP A 71 43.27 -10.86 27.58
N ARG A 72 43.44 -9.60 27.13
CA ARG A 72 43.04 -9.15 25.80
C ARG A 72 44.23 -9.01 24.86
N GLU A 73 44.03 -9.46 23.62
CA GLU A 73 44.99 -9.34 22.54
C GLU A 73 44.82 -8.02 21.79
N ARG A 74 45.94 -7.35 21.50
CA ARG A 74 45.99 -6.14 20.68
C ARG A 74 46.53 -6.48 19.29
N GLN A 75 45.92 -5.91 18.26
CA GLN A 75 46.38 -6.10 16.89
C GLN A 75 47.44 -5.06 16.54
N VAL A 76 48.54 -5.51 15.96
CA VAL A 76 49.63 -4.65 15.45
C VAL A 76 49.82 -4.95 13.97
N ILE A 77 49.70 -3.91 13.14
CA ILE A 77 49.98 -4.00 11.71
C ILE A 77 51.48 -3.81 11.51
N ILE A 78 52.11 -4.77 10.84
CA ILE A 78 53.56 -4.85 10.67
C ILE A 78 53.91 -4.91 9.19
N PRO A 79 54.90 -4.13 8.72
CA PRO A 79 55.40 -4.23 7.35
C PRO A 79 55.89 -5.65 7.04
N ALA A 80 55.52 -6.20 5.87
CA ALA A 80 55.87 -7.57 5.49
C ALA A 80 57.39 -7.85 5.55
N GLU A 81 58.20 -6.84 5.21
CA GLU A 81 59.67 -6.88 5.22
C GLU A 81 60.27 -6.95 6.63
N ALA A 82 59.58 -6.41 7.65
CA ALA A 82 60.05 -6.39 9.03
C ALA A 82 59.66 -7.64 9.83
N LYS A 83 58.77 -8.49 9.28
CA LYS A 83 58.17 -9.65 9.97
C LYS A 83 59.22 -10.66 10.44
N GLU A 84 60.18 -11.01 9.58
CA GLU A 84 61.23 -11.97 9.92
C GLU A 84 62.21 -11.42 10.97
N SER A 85 62.57 -10.13 10.87
CA SER A 85 63.42 -9.44 11.85
C SER A 85 62.77 -9.46 13.23
N LEU A 86 61.48 -9.12 13.32
CA LEU A 86 60.73 -9.10 14.58
C LEU A 86 60.59 -10.49 15.21
N ILE A 87 60.32 -11.52 14.42
CA ILE A 87 60.26 -12.90 14.92
C ILE A 87 61.60 -13.28 15.56
N SER A 88 62.71 -12.88 14.95
CA SER A 88 64.05 -13.11 15.51
C SER A 88 64.31 -12.31 16.80
N GLU A 89 63.78 -11.10 16.90
CA GLU A 89 63.89 -10.24 18.10
C GLU A 89 63.03 -10.78 19.25
N PHE A 90 61.81 -11.26 18.98
CA PHE A 90 60.95 -11.91 19.98
C PHE A 90 61.58 -13.18 20.54
N ASN A 91 62.21 -13.99 19.69
CA ASN A 91 62.95 -15.19 20.11
C ASN A 91 64.13 -14.85 21.03
N LYS A 92 64.87 -13.76 20.74
CA LYS A 92 65.98 -13.29 21.60
C LYS A 92 65.49 -12.72 22.93
N ALA A 93 64.31 -12.10 22.94
CA ALA A 93 63.68 -11.53 24.13
C ALA A 93 62.94 -12.58 25.00
N GLY A 94 62.93 -13.86 24.60
CA GLY A 94 62.31 -14.94 25.38
C GLY A 94 60.78 -14.92 25.40
N VAL A 95 60.14 -14.22 24.45
CA VAL A 95 58.67 -14.09 24.38
C VAL A 95 58.05 -15.36 23.79
N MET A 96 56.92 -15.80 24.34
CA MET A 96 56.21 -16.99 23.87
C MET A 96 55.55 -16.73 22.50
N LEU A 97 56.16 -17.26 21.44
CA LEU A 97 55.70 -17.12 20.05
C LEU A 97 54.82 -18.31 19.65
N GLU A 98 53.58 -18.05 19.24
CA GLU A 98 52.69 -19.06 18.65
C GLU A 98 52.42 -18.71 17.19
N VAL A 99 52.78 -19.60 16.26
CA VAL A 99 52.49 -19.42 14.83
C VAL A 99 51.22 -20.20 14.49
N LYS A 100 50.22 -19.52 13.93
CA LYS A 100 48.96 -20.13 13.50
C LYS A 100 48.76 -19.99 12.00
N GLU A 101 48.12 -20.99 11.40
CA GLU A 101 47.63 -20.90 10.03
C GLU A 101 46.30 -20.12 9.99
N PRO A 102 46.00 -19.42 8.89
CA PRO A 102 44.73 -18.71 8.76
C PRO A 102 43.55 -19.67 8.82
N ASP A 103 42.78 -19.59 9.89
CA ASP A 103 41.59 -20.42 10.11
C ASP A 103 40.45 -19.93 9.20
N LYS A 104 40.31 -20.60 8.05
CA LYS A 104 39.24 -20.34 7.08
C LYS A 104 37.84 -20.58 7.67
N SER A 105 37.70 -21.36 8.74
CA SER A 105 36.40 -21.65 9.36
C SER A 105 35.84 -20.43 10.12
N SER A 106 36.71 -19.69 10.83
CA SER A 106 36.35 -18.44 11.50
C SER A 106 35.92 -17.35 10.52
N PHE A 107 36.51 -17.30 9.31
CA PHE A 107 36.11 -16.39 8.26
C PHE A 107 34.68 -16.64 7.75
N TRP A 108 34.34 -17.90 7.44
CA TRP A 108 32.98 -18.25 6.98
C TRP A 108 31.93 -18.03 8.07
N PHE A 109 32.24 -18.36 9.32
CA PHE A 109 31.33 -18.13 10.45
C PHE A 109 31.08 -16.63 10.68
N SER A 110 32.14 -15.80 10.58
CA SER A 110 32.03 -14.33 10.66
C SER A 110 31.13 -13.78 9.55
N MET A 111 31.34 -14.22 8.30
CA MET A 111 30.51 -13.82 7.16
C MET A 111 29.05 -14.23 7.35
N ILE A 112 28.77 -15.49 7.71
CA ILE A 112 27.41 -15.96 7.95
C ILE A 112 26.77 -15.16 9.08
N SER A 113 27.45 -14.94 10.20
CA SER A 113 26.90 -14.17 11.32
C SER A 113 26.58 -12.72 10.95
N SER A 114 27.42 -12.09 10.13
CA SER A 114 27.24 -10.70 9.70
C SER A 114 26.14 -10.54 8.66
N PHE A 115 25.94 -11.53 7.78
CA PHE A 115 24.95 -11.48 6.70
C PHE A 115 23.63 -12.19 7.00
N PHE A 116 23.59 -13.08 7.98
CA PHE A 116 22.39 -13.86 8.34
C PHE A 116 21.23 -12.94 8.71
N LEU A 117 21.48 -11.94 9.56
CA LEU A 117 20.44 -11.07 10.06
C LEU A 117 19.87 -10.12 8.98
N PRO A 118 20.70 -9.43 8.16
CA PRO A 118 20.21 -8.65 7.02
C PRO A 118 19.40 -9.48 6.01
N ILE A 119 19.84 -10.69 5.69
CA ILE A 119 19.15 -11.58 4.75
C ILE A 119 17.80 -12.03 5.32
N LEU A 120 17.74 -12.40 6.60
CA LEU A 120 16.50 -12.78 7.28
C LEU A 120 15.46 -11.64 7.23
N LEU A 121 15.91 -10.40 7.49
CA LEU A 121 15.04 -9.23 7.43
C LEU A 121 14.54 -8.94 6.01
N LEU A 122 15.39 -9.10 5.00
CA LEU A 122 15.03 -8.88 3.61
C LEU A 122 13.98 -9.90 3.14
N VAL A 123 14.13 -11.18 3.53
CA VAL A 123 13.14 -12.22 3.24
C VAL A 123 11.82 -11.95 3.97
N GLY A 124 11.86 -11.55 5.24
CA GLY A 124 10.67 -11.16 6.00
C GLY A 124 9.94 -9.96 5.38
N PHE A 125 10.69 -8.96 4.92
CA PHE A 125 10.16 -7.78 4.25
C PHE A 125 9.48 -8.12 2.91
N LEU A 126 10.09 -9.00 2.09
CA LEU A 126 9.49 -9.47 0.84
C LEU A 126 8.18 -10.23 1.08
N PHE A 127 8.09 -11.02 2.15
CA PHE A 127 6.86 -11.72 2.52
C PHE A 127 5.75 -10.76 2.96
N MET A 128 6.10 -9.72 3.72
CA MET A 128 5.17 -8.66 4.10
C MET A 128 4.68 -7.86 2.88
N PHE A 129 5.57 -7.54 1.93
CA PHE A 129 5.21 -6.82 0.71
C PHE A 129 4.24 -7.62 -0.17
N ARG A 130 4.46 -8.94 -0.27
CA ARG A 130 3.54 -9.85 -0.96
C ARG A 130 2.14 -9.89 -0.31
N SER A 131 2.06 -9.77 1.01
CA SER A 131 0.78 -9.69 1.73
C SER A 131 0.08 -8.33 1.58
N ALA A 132 0.84 -7.23 1.52
CA ALA A 132 0.30 -5.88 1.35
C ALA A 132 -0.29 -5.66 -0.06
N GLN A 133 0.30 -6.27 -1.09
CA GLN A 133 -0.16 -6.11 -2.48
C GLN A 133 -1.49 -6.83 -2.75
N SER A 134 -1.85 -7.85 -1.97
CA SER A 134 -3.17 -8.50 -2.04
C SER A 134 -4.31 -7.65 -1.48
N GLY A 135 -4.01 -6.55 -0.77
CA GLY A 135 -4.99 -5.60 -0.23
C GLY A 135 -5.01 -4.22 -0.90
N GLY A 136 -3.99 -3.91 -1.73
CA GLY A 136 -3.76 -2.59 -2.34
C GLY A 136 -4.69 -2.23 -3.50
N ASN A 137 -5.46 -3.18 -4.04
CA ASN A 137 -6.38 -2.92 -5.15
C ASN A 137 -7.64 -2.13 -4.75
N GLN A 138 -7.80 -1.78 -3.46
CA GLN A 138 -8.92 -0.95 -2.99
C GLN A 138 -8.68 0.56 -3.20
N ALA A 139 -7.43 1.02 -3.28
CA ALA A 139 -7.13 2.43 -3.53
C ALA A 139 -7.41 2.84 -5.00
N MET A 140 -7.23 1.91 -5.95
CA MET A 140 -7.56 2.12 -7.37
C MET A 140 -9.05 1.89 -7.70
N SER A 141 -9.86 1.40 -6.76
CA SER A 141 -11.31 1.22 -6.94
C SER A 141 -12.15 2.42 -6.49
N PHE A 142 -11.52 3.50 -6.02
CA PHE A 142 -12.24 4.70 -5.53
C PHE A 142 -13.05 5.41 -6.63
N GLY A 143 -12.68 5.22 -7.90
CA GLY A 143 -13.39 5.78 -9.05
C GLY A 143 -14.37 4.84 -9.76
N ARG A 144 -14.40 3.54 -9.43
CA ARG A 144 -15.39 2.62 -10.00
C ARG A 144 -16.54 2.49 -9.02
N SER A 145 -17.68 3.09 -9.38
CA SER A 145 -18.88 3.08 -8.56
C SER A 145 -19.20 1.66 -8.07
N ARG A 146 -19.15 1.47 -6.74
CA ARG A 146 -19.81 0.37 -6.03
C ARG A 146 -21.27 0.72 -5.74
N ALA A 147 -21.88 1.64 -6.48
CA ALA A 147 -23.34 1.66 -6.54
C ALA A 147 -23.73 0.28 -7.04
N LYS A 148 -24.36 -0.49 -6.15
CA LYS A 148 -25.01 -1.74 -6.48
C LYS A 148 -26.13 -1.34 -7.43
N LEU A 149 -25.82 -1.15 -8.71
CA LEU A 149 -26.79 -0.95 -9.77
C LEU A 149 -27.65 -2.21 -9.68
N MET A 150 -28.78 -2.06 -9.00
CA MET A 150 -29.80 -3.09 -8.91
C MET A 150 -30.39 -3.12 -10.31
N VAL A 151 -29.70 -3.83 -11.20
CA VAL A 151 -30.29 -4.30 -12.45
C VAL A 151 -31.32 -5.33 -12.01
N ASP A 152 -32.48 -4.83 -11.63
CA ASP A 152 -33.62 -5.69 -11.35
C ASP A 152 -34.12 -6.13 -12.72
N ASN A 153 -33.54 -7.22 -13.20
CA ASN A 153 -33.67 -7.67 -14.59
C ASN A 153 -35.13 -7.91 -15.01
N LYS A 154 -36.06 -7.98 -14.05
CA LYS A 154 -37.52 -7.99 -14.26
C LYS A 154 -38.22 -7.32 -13.08
N VAL A 155 -38.61 -6.05 -13.23
CA VAL A 155 -39.52 -5.39 -12.30
C VAL A 155 -40.87 -6.11 -12.35
N LYS A 156 -41.37 -6.56 -11.20
CA LYS A 156 -42.65 -7.30 -11.09
C LYS A 156 -43.88 -6.40 -10.87
N VAL A 157 -43.67 -5.08 -10.82
CA VAL A 157 -44.71 -4.08 -10.56
C VAL A 157 -45.31 -3.62 -11.89
N SER A 158 -46.63 -3.50 -11.94
CA SER A 158 -47.42 -3.12 -13.12
C SER A 158 -48.32 -1.92 -12.82
N PHE A 159 -49.04 -1.39 -13.82
CA PHE A 159 -50.01 -0.32 -13.57
C PHE A 159 -51.19 -0.75 -12.69
N ALA A 160 -51.46 -2.06 -12.61
CA ALA A 160 -52.47 -2.60 -11.69
C ALA A 160 -52.10 -2.40 -10.21
N ASP A 161 -50.80 -2.29 -9.91
CA ASP A 161 -50.30 -2.08 -8.54
C ASP A 161 -50.32 -0.60 -8.12
N VAL A 162 -50.75 0.31 -9.01
CA VAL A 162 -50.77 1.76 -8.81
C VAL A 162 -52.20 2.30 -8.86
N ALA A 163 -52.71 2.74 -7.71
CA ALA A 163 -54.08 3.24 -7.56
C ALA A 163 -54.14 4.77 -7.42
N GLY A 164 -55.26 5.37 -7.85
CA GLY A 164 -55.63 6.75 -7.55
C GLY A 164 -54.95 7.85 -8.37
N ILE A 165 -54.24 7.50 -9.44
CA ILE A 165 -53.55 8.44 -10.35
C ILE A 165 -53.75 8.05 -11.81
N ASP A 166 -55.01 8.04 -12.27
CA ASP A 166 -55.38 7.53 -13.58
C ASP A 166 -54.92 8.43 -14.73
N GLU A 167 -54.92 9.75 -14.54
CA GLU A 167 -54.42 10.70 -15.56
C GLU A 167 -52.92 10.50 -15.82
N ALA A 168 -52.12 10.38 -14.76
CA ALA A 168 -50.68 10.16 -14.88
C ALA A 168 -50.35 8.79 -15.50
N LYS A 169 -51.14 7.75 -15.20
CA LYS A 169 -51.00 6.43 -15.85
C LYS A 169 -51.30 6.52 -17.35
N GLN A 170 -52.31 7.29 -17.74
CA GLN A 170 -52.66 7.47 -19.16
C GLN A 170 -51.56 8.20 -19.94
N GLU A 171 -50.98 9.26 -19.39
CA GLU A 171 -49.84 9.95 -20.03
C GLU A 171 -48.61 9.04 -20.15
N LEU A 172 -48.33 8.24 -19.12
CA LEU A 172 -47.19 7.32 -19.12
C LEU A 172 -47.43 6.09 -20.00
N GLN A 173 -48.67 5.76 -20.37
CA GLN A 173 -48.98 4.69 -21.31
C GLN A 173 -48.33 4.94 -22.68
N GLU A 174 -48.26 6.20 -23.12
CA GLU A 174 -47.57 6.55 -24.37
C GLU A 174 -46.07 6.21 -24.31
N ILE A 175 -45.45 6.42 -23.15
CA ILE A 175 -44.04 6.08 -22.91
C ILE A 175 -43.84 4.54 -22.91
N VAL A 176 -44.78 3.79 -22.32
CA VAL A 176 -44.77 2.32 -22.37
C VAL A 176 -44.87 1.81 -23.81
N ASP A 177 -45.80 2.35 -24.59
CA ASP A 177 -46.02 1.95 -25.98
C ASP A 177 -44.78 2.25 -26.84
N PHE A 178 -44.13 3.38 -26.57
CA PHE A 178 -42.85 3.73 -27.18
C PHE A 178 -41.74 2.74 -26.86
N LEU A 179 -41.56 2.37 -25.59
CA LEU A 179 -40.53 1.43 -25.16
C LEU A 179 -40.76 0.02 -25.73
N LYS A 180 -42.02 -0.39 -25.93
CA LYS A 180 -42.38 -1.66 -26.57
C LYS A 180 -42.16 -1.67 -28.07
N ASN A 181 -42.46 -0.57 -28.76
CA ASN A 181 -42.47 -0.49 -30.23
C ASN A 181 -41.70 0.73 -30.78
N PRO A 182 -40.40 0.89 -30.47
CA PRO A 182 -39.66 2.10 -30.82
C PRO A 182 -39.58 2.36 -32.33
N GLU A 183 -39.53 1.31 -33.15
CA GLU A 183 -39.47 1.38 -34.62
C GLU A 183 -40.69 2.08 -35.23
N LYS A 184 -41.89 1.84 -34.67
CA LYS A 184 -43.15 2.44 -35.15
C LYS A 184 -43.12 3.96 -35.03
N PHE A 185 -42.58 4.47 -33.92
CA PHE A 185 -42.51 5.91 -33.67
C PHE A 185 -41.41 6.59 -34.48
N GLN A 186 -40.27 5.91 -34.68
CA GLN A 186 -39.19 6.40 -35.55
C GLN A 186 -39.64 6.49 -37.02
N ALA A 187 -40.39 5.50 -37.51
CA ALA A 187 -40.92 5.50 -38.88
C ALA A 187 -41.90 6.66 -39.15
N LEU A 188 -42.63 7.09 -38.12
CA LEU A 188 -43.53 8.26 -38.17
C LEU A 188 -42.80 9.61 -38.00
N GLY A 189 -41.47 9.59 -37.79
CA GLY A 189 -40.68 10.79 -37.53
C GLY A 189 -40.95 11.43 -36.16
N ALA A 190 -41.57 10.69 -35.23
CA ALA A 190 -41.90 11.22 -33.91
C ALA A 190 -40.64 11.39 -33.07
N ARG A 191 -40.48 12.54 -32.41
CA ARG A 191 -39.38 12.78 -31.47
C ARG A 191 -39.70 12.14 -30.13
N ILE A 192 -38.81 11.27 -29.70
CA ILE A 192 -38.92 10.53 -28.45
C ILE A 192 -38.65 11.49 -27.28
N PRO A 193 -39.56 11.59 -26.29
CA PRO A 193 -39.28 12.31 -25.05
C PRO A 193 -38.02 11.74 -24.39
N ARG A 194 -37.02 12.59 -24.13
CA ARG A 194 -35.74 12.13 -23.55
C ARG A 194 -35.78 11.96 -22.03
N GLY A 195 -36.83 12.44 -21.38
CA GLY A 195 -37.01 12.34 -19.93
C GLY A 195 -38.40 12.81 -19.51
N VAL A 196 -38.85 12.31 -18.37
CA VAL A 196 -40.12 12.67 -17.73
C VAL A 196 -39.80 13.07 -16.29
N LEU A 197 -40.37 14.19 -15.83
CA LEU A 197 -40.22 14.66 -14.45
C LEU A 197 -41.54 14.45 -13.71
N LEU A 198 -41.53 13.54 -12.73
CA LEU A 198 -42.70 13.32 -11.87
C LEU A 198 -42.66 14.28 -10.68
N VAL A 199 -43.66 15.17 -10.59
CA VAL A 199 -43.75 16.18 -9.53
C VAL A 199 -44.93 15.87 -8.61
N GLY A 200 -44.71 15.96 -7.30
CA GLY A 200 -45.75 15.77 -6.30
C GLY A 200 -45.18 15.66 -4.89
N ALA A 201 -46.04 15.75 -3.89
CA ALA A 201 -45.67 15.59 -2.48
C ALA A 201 -44.94 14.26 -2.21
N PRO A 202 -44.10 14.16 -1.16
CA PRO A 202 -43.53 12.89 -0.75
C PRO A 202 -44.64 11.86 -0.44
N GLY A 203 -44.42 10.60 -0.80
CA GLY A 203 -45.38 9.52 -0.55
C GLY A 203 -46.49 9.34 -1.59
N THR A 204 -46.55 10.15 -2.66
CA THR A 204 -47.56 10.01 -3.74
C THR A 204 -47.29 8.88 -4.74
N GLY A 205 -46.36 7.97 -4.44
CA GLY A 205 -46.09 6.81 -5.30
C GLY A 205 -45.25 7.08 -6.55
N LYS A 206 -44.52 8.20 -6.67
CA LYS A 206 -43.66 8.52 -7.83
C LYS A 206 -42.69 7.38 -8.20
N THR A 207 -41.96 6.86 -7.22
CA THR A 207 -41.02 5.75 -7.41
C THR A 207 -41.74 4.44 -7.77
N LEU A 208 -42.95 4.23 -7.24
CA LEU A 208 -43.77 3.06 -7.56
C LEU A 208 -44.29 3.14 -9.01
N LEU A 209 -44.76 4.31 -9.43
CA LEU A 209 -45.23 4.59 -10.79
C LEU A 209 -44.10 4.39 -11.81
N ALA A 210 -42.89 4.90 -11.53
CA ALA A 210 -41.74 4.69 -12.41
C ALA A 210 -41.37 3.20 -12.58
N LYS A 211 -41.46 2.41 -11.49
CA LYS A 211 -41.28 0.95 -11.54
C LYS A 211 -42.39 0.28 -12.35
N ALA A 212 -43.63 0.72 -12.20
CA ALA A 212 -44.77 0.20 -12.94
C ALA A 212 -44.62 0.42 -14.45
N VAL A 213 -44.13 1.59 -14.89
CA VAL A 213 -43.83 1.86 -16.32
C VAL A 213 -42.79 0.86 -16.86
N ALA A 214 -41.73 0.59 -16.09
CA ALA A 214 -40.69 -0.36 -16.51
C ALA A 214 -41.21 -1.80 -16.58
N GLY A 215 -42.01 -2.21 -15.60
CA GLY A 215 -42.63 -3.53 -15.58
C GLY A 215 -43.65 -3.72 -16.69
N GLU A 216 -44.46 -2.70 -16.99
CA GLU A 216 -45.39 -2.73 -18.12
C GLU A 216 -44.68 -2.80 -19.46
N ALA A 217 -43.59 -2.04 -19.63
CA ALA A 217 -42.77 -2.08 -20.83
C ALA A 217 -41.91 -3.36 -20.94
N GLY A 218 -41.71 -4.08 -19.83
CA GLY A 218 -40.86 -5.28 -19.78
C GLY A 218 -39.37 -4.97 -19.97
N VAL A 219 -38.94 -3.77 -19.60
CA VAL A 219 -37.55 -3.28 -19.81
C VAL A 219 -36.77 -3.21 -18.50
N PRO A 220 -35.41 -3.26 -18.53
CA PRO A 220 -34.60 -3.08 -17.35
C PRO A 220 -34.83 -1.72 -16.67
N PHE A 221 -34.82 -1.71 -15.34
CA PHE A 221 -34.99 -0.52 -14.52
C PHE A 221 -33.73 -0.24 -13.71
N PHE A 222 -33.07 0.88 -13.99
CA PHE A 222 -31.94 1.39 -13.23
C PHE A 222 -32.43 2.46 -12.27
N SER A 223 -32.15 2.32 -10.98
CA SER A 223 -32.54 3.30 -9.95
C SER A 223 -31.30 3.83 -9.26
N ILE A 224 -31.24 5.15 -9.09
CA ILE A 224 -30.21 5.84 -8.32
C ILE A 224 -30.85 7.00 -7.54
N SER A 225 -30.31 7.33 -6.37
CA SER A 225 -30.74 8.52 -5.65
C SER A 225 -29.94 9.74 -6.12
N GLY A 226 -30.60 10.89 -6.28
CA GLY A 226 -29.96 12.16 -6.60
C GLY A 226 -28.92 12.56 -5.56
N SER A 227 -29.16 12.20 -4.30
CA SER A 227 -28.20 12.39 -3.21
C SER A 227 -26.93 11.54 -3.33
N ASP A 228 -26.95 10.42 -4.07
CA ASP A 228 -25.76 9.57 -4.31
C ASP A 228 -24.72 10.23 -5.24
N PHE A 229 -25.13 11.30 -5.91
CA PHE A 229 -24.27 12.08 -6.80
C PHE A 229 -23.56 13.23 -6.09
N VAL A 230 -23.95 13.55 -4.85
CA VAL A 230 -23.34 14.62 -4.05
C VAL A 230 -22.37 13.98 -3.06
N GLU A 231 -21.07 14.03 -3.35
CA GLU A 231 -20.03 13.50 -2.48
C GLU A 231 -19.01 14.55 -2.02
N MET A 232 -18.25 14.19 -0.99
CA MET A 232 -17.18 15.05 -0.45
C MET A 232 -15.97 15.18 -1.41
N PHE A 233 -15.88 14.33 -2.43
CA PHE A 233 -14.74 14.25 -3.33
C PHE A 233 -15.12 14.73 -4.74
N VAL A 234 -14.40 15.74 -5.22
CA VAL A 234 -14.60 16.34 -6.54
C VAL A 234 -14.47 15.28 -7.64
N GLY A 235 -15.40 15.29 -8.59
CA GLY A 235 -15.39 14.43 -9.78
C GLY A 235 -15.92 13.00 -9.58
N VAL A 236 -16.22 12.58 -8.35
CA VAL A 236 -16.80 11.25 -8.09
C VAL A 236 -18.25 11.18 -8.60
N GLY A 237 -19.07 12.20 -8.34
CA GLY A 237 -20.43 12.31 -8.84
C GLY A 237 -20.50 12.21 -10.37
N ALA A 238 -19.73 13.03 -11.07
CA ALA A 238 -19.64 13.03 -12.53
C ALA A 238 -19.21 11.66 -13.12
N SER A 239 -18.30 10.94 -12.46
CA SER A 239 -17.91 9.59 -12.90
C SER A 239 -19.06 8.59 -12.76
N ARG A 240 -19.86 8.68 -11.69
CA ARG A 240 -21.04 7.82 -11.50
C ARG A 240 -22.11 8.06 -12.55
N VAL A 241 -22.36 9.32 -12.91
CA VAL A 241 -23.31 9.67 -13.97
C VAL A 241 -22.88 9.01 -15.28
N ARG A 242 -21.60 9.13 -15.66
CA ARG A 242 -21.06 8.48 -16.87
C ARG A 242 -21.21 6.96 -16.83
N ASP A 243 -20.78 6.33 -15.75
CA ASP A 243 -20.86 4.87 -15.58
C ASP A 243 -22.31 4.37 -15.64
N LEU A 244 -23.26 5.09 -15.03
CA LEU A 244 -24.70 4.78 -15.05
C LEU A 244 -25.23 4.78 -16.50
N PHE A 245 -24.97 5.86 -17.24
CA PHE A 245 -25.45 5.97 -18.62
C PHE A 245 -24.75 5.00 -19.57
N ASP A 246 -23.48 4.65 -19.34
CA ASP A 246 -22.78 3.64 -20.12
C ASP A 246 -23.34 2.24 -19.89
N GLN A 247 -23.79 1.92 -18.67
CA GLN A 247 -24.52 0.68 -18.41
C GLN A 247 -25.92 0.71 -19.02
N ALA A 248 -26.66 1.81 -18.86
CA ALA A 248 -28.00 1.95 -19.44
C ALA A 248 -28.01 1.77 -20.96
N LYS A 249 -27.04 2.36 -21.68
CA LYS A 249 -26.88 2.21 -23.14
C LYS A 249 -26.67 0.76 -23.56
N LYS A 250 -25.96 -0.06 -22.77
CA LYS A 250 -25.73 -1.48 -23.06
C LYS A 250 -26.99 -2.34 -22.88
N HIS A 251 -27.94 -1.87 -22.08
CA HIS A 251 -29.20 -2.55 -21.77
C HIS A 251 -30.41 -1.87 -22.43
N ALA A 252 -30.21 -1.05 -23.45
CA ALA A 252 -31.29 -0.38 -24.16
C ALA A 252 -32.19 -1.39 -24.92
N PRO A 253 -33.52 -1.21 -24.95
CA PRO A 253 -34.29 -0.15 -24.26
C PRO A 253 -34.37 -0.39 -22.74
N CYS A 254 -34.21 0.67 -21.95
CA CYS A 254 -34.28 0.63 -20.48
C CYS A 254 -34.81 1.95 -19.91
N ILE A 255 -35.14 1.96 -18.61
CA ILE A 255 -35.51 3.15 -17.85
C ILE A 255 -34.43 3.46 -16.83
N VAL A 256 -33.97 4.71 -16.79
CA VAL A 256 -33.11 5.25 -15.74
C VAL A 256 -33.93 6.19 -14.87
N PHE A 257 -34.13 5.81 -13.61
CA PHE A 257 -34.84 6.58 -12.62
C PHE A 257 -33.87 7.22 -11.64
N VAL A 258 -33.97 8.55 -11.52
CA VAL A 258 -33.23 9.35 -10.55
C VAL A 258 -34.23 9.88 -9.53
N ASP A 259 -34.23 9.30 -8.34
CA ASP A 259 -35.02 9.82 -7.21
C ASP A 259 -34.37 11.10 -6.66
N GLU A 260 -35.11 11.97 -6.00
CA GLU A 260 -34.54 13.19 -5.35
C GLU A 260 -33.59 14.01 -6.26
N ILE A 261 -33.94 14.17 -7.53
CA ILE A 261 -33.09 14.88 -8.52
C ILE A 261 -32.83 16.35 -8.12
N ASP A 262 -33.67 16.92 -7.28
CA ASP A 262 -33.51 18.25 -6.70
C ASP A 262 -32.24 18.38 -5.84
N ALA A 263 -31.68 17.28 -5.33
CA ALA A 263 -30.38 17.27 -4.65
C ALA A 263 -29.23 17.72 -5.56
N VAL A 264 -29.29 17.41 -6.85
CA VAL A 264 -28.27 17.74 -7.86
C VAL A 264 -28.64 19.01 -8.64
N GLY A 265 -29.93 19.23 -8.91
CA GLY A 265 -30.43 20.31 -9.77
C GLY A 265 -30.58 21.68 -9.10
N ARG A 266 -30.26 21.83 -7.81
CA ARG A 266 -30.49 23.08 -7.08
C ARG A 266 -29.38 24.10 -7.32
N GLN A 267 -29.62 25.12 -8.15
CA GLN A 267 -28.83 26.36 -8.17
C GLN A 267 -29.00 27.12 -6.85
N ARG A 268 -27.90 27.57 -6.20
CA ARG A 268 -27.96 28.66 -5.21
C ARG A 268 -26.78 29.63 -5.30
N GLY A 269 -27.13 30.90 -5.10
CA GLY A 269 -26.31 32.08 -5.32
C GLY A 269 -25.23 32.38 -4.28
N ALA A 270 -24.50 33.46 -4.60
CA ALA A 270 -23.30 34.08 -4.03
C ALA A 270 -22.99 33.88 -2.52
N GLY A 271 -22.81 32.64 -2.07
CA GLY A 271 -22.30 32.30 -0.74
C GLY A 271 -20.90 31.71 -0.83
N LEU A 272 -19.92 32.39 -0.22
CA LEU A 272 -18.53 31.95 -0.07
C LEU A 272 -18.45 30.60 0.65
N GLY A 273 -18.14 29.53 -0.09
CA GLY A 273 -17.84 28.21 0.47
C GLY A 273 -17.59 27.19 -0.63
N GLY A 274 -16.37 26.61 -0.67
CA GLY A 274 -15.83 25.77 -1.75
C GLY A 274 -16.46 24.38 -1.94
N GLY A 275 -17.77 24.23 -1.73
CA GLY A 275 -18.56 23.06 -2.13
C GLY A 275 -19.27 23.23 -3.47
N HIS A 276 -18.95 24.28 -4.23
CA HIS A 276 -19.61 24.67 -5.47
C HIS A 276 -19.22 23.77 -6.65
N ASP A 277 -17.93 23.44 -6.74
CA ASP A 277 -17.34 22.84 -7.95
C ASP A 277 -17.83 21.41 -8.22
N GLU A 278 -18.15 20.64 -7.17
CA GLU A 278 -18.50 19.22 -7.29
C GLU A 278 -19.89 19.01 -7.87
N ARG A 279 -20.88 19.82 -7.45
CA ARG A 279 -22.26 19.70 -7.94
C ARG A 279 -22.40 20.21 -9.37
N GLU A 280 -21.75 21.31 -9.70
CA GLU A 280 -21.75 21.87 -11.05
C GLU A 280 -21.04 20.93 -12.04
N GLN A 281 -19.94 20.31 -11.64
CA GLN A 281 -19.25 19.31 -12.46
C GLN A 281 -20.05 18.01 -12.61
N THR A 282 -20.92 17.68 -11.66
CA THR A 282 -21.77 16.49 -11.73
C THR A 282 -23.05 16.72 -12.55
N LEU A 283 -23.56 17.95 -12.55
CA LEU A 283 -24.73 18.36 -13.35
C LEU A 283 -24.39 18.53 -14.84
N ASN A 284 -23.21 19.07 -15.16
CA ASN A 284 -22.74 19.34 -16.52
C ASN A 284 -22.07 18.12 -17.18
#